data_AF-A0A3D5I3K2-F1
#
_entry.id   AF-A0A3D5I3K2-F1
#
_cell.length_a   1.000
_cell.length_b   1.000
_cell.length_c   1.000
_cell.angle_alpha   90.00
_cell.angle_beta   90.00
_cell.angle_gamma   90.00
#
_symmetry.space_group_name_H-M   'P 1'
#
loop_
_entity.id
_entity.type
_entity.pdbx_description
1 polymer ?
#
loop_
_entity_poly.entity_id
_entity_poly.type
_entity_poly.pdbx_seq_one_letter_code
_entity_poly.pdbx_strand_id
1 'polypeptide(L)'
;GGPVLTLGHFNRPLFDYTKLSLFGSATAKAGNSPFAFDRYVDTATLGVGLTQQLIGPLVLDGAISYNVAGDSDFYGDVTNNYFEIRWQRRAYQFGVFYSPYTGIGGLRLKLNDFRFQGPGLPFVPYEARTGVVQGPGAEDQPW
;
A
#
# COMPACT_ATOMS: atom_id res chain seq x y z
N GLY A 1 14.89 1.55 -0.90
CA GLY A 1 14.38 1.64 -2.28
C GLY A 1 15.21 0.75 -3.21
N GLY A 2 14.85 0.60 -4.48
CA GLY A 2 15.65 -0.18 -5.43
C GLY A 2 15.00 -0.34 -6.82
N PRO A 3 15.71 -1.00 -7.76
CA PRO A 3 15.26 -1.11 -9.15
C PRO A 3 14.06 -2.04 -9.29
N VAL A 4 13.25 -1.76 -10.31
CA VAL A 4 12.06 -2.55 -10.68
C VAL A 4 12.13 -2.84 -12.17
N LEU A 5 11.97 -4.11 -12.52
CA LEU A 5 11.75 -4.57 -13.88
C LEU A 5 10.29 -4.98 -14.02
N THR A 6 9.59 -4.43 -15.01
CA THR A 6 8.22 -4.83 -15.34
C THR A 6 8.18 -5.30 -16.78
N LEU A 7 7.59 -6.47 -16.99
CA LEU A 7 7.40 -7.11 -18.29
C LEU A 7 5.90 -7.27 -18.51
N GLY A 8 5.43 -6.84 -19.69
CA GLY A 8 4.04 -6.95 -20.10
C GLY A 8 3.11 -5.91 -19.46
N HIS A 9 1.79 -6.05 -19.69
CA HIS A 9 0.82 -4.96 -19.51
C HIS A 9 -0.44 -5.35 -18.74
N PHE A 10 -0.55 -6.60 -18.27
CA PHE A 10 -1.73 -7.10 -17.55
C PHE A 10 -3.03 -6.95 -18.37
N ASN A 11 -2.97 -7.16 -19.68
CA ASN A 11 -4.12 -7.00 -20.59
C ASN A 11 -4.44 -8.27 -21.38
N ARG A 12 -3.53 -9.24 -21.45
CA ARG A 12 -3.79 -10.56 -22.03
C ARG A 12 -4.19 -11.58 -20.95
N PRO A 13 -4.86 -12.68 -21.32
CA PRO A 13 -5.46 -13.58 -20.34
C PRO A 13 -4.48 -14.50 -19.62
N LEU A 14 -3.23 -14.68 -20.07
CA LEU A 14 -2.30 -15.65 -19.51
C LEU A 14 -0.88 -15.10 -19.52
N PHE A 15 -0.18 -15.18 -18.39
CA PHE A 15 1.26 -14.88 -18.24
C PHE A 15 1.74 -13.58 -18.90
N ASP A 16 0.92 -12.53 -18.90
CA ASP A 16 1.21 -11.26 -19.60
C ASP A 16 1.73 -10.18 -18.66
N TYR A 17 2.03 -10.52 -17.42
CA TYR A 17 2.60 -9.58 -16.49
C TYR A 17 3.53 -10.26 -15.52
N THR A 18 4.76 -9.77 -15.50
CA THR A 18 5.78 -10.15 -14.52
C THR A 18 6.44 -8.88 -14.01
N LYS A 19 6.51 -8.72 -12.70
CA LYS A 19 7.26 -7.64 -12.05
C LYS A 19 8.29 -8.26 -11.12
N LEU A 20 9.55 -7.86 -11.31
CA LEU A 20 10.66 -8.18 -10.44
C LEU A 20 11.11 -6.91 -9.74
N SER A 21 11.31 -6.95 -8.43
CA SER A 21 11.84 -5.82 -7.68
C SER A 21 12.99 -6.23 -6.80
N LEU A 22 14.04 -5.43 -6.78
CA LEU A 22 15.10 -5.49 -5.78
C LEU A 22 14.89 -4.30 -4.84
N PHE A 23 14.95 -4.52 -3.54
CA PHE A 23 14.75 -3.46 -2.55
C PHE A 23 15.70 -3.61 -1.38
N GLY A 24 16.27 -2.50 -0.94
CA GLY A 24 17.06 -2.42 0.28
C GLY A 24 16.50 -1.42 1.28
N SER A 25 16.83 -1.63 2.55
CA SER A 25 16.60 -0.70 3.66
C SER A 25 17.82 -0.74 4.58
N ALA A 26 18.15 0.37 5.21
CA ALA A 26 19.18 0.43 6.24
C ALA A 26 18.66 1.31 7.37
N THR A 27 18.76 0.81 8.60
CA THR A 27 18.44 1.58 9.79
C THR A 27 19.75 1.91 10.48
N ALA A 28 20.08 3.19 10.60
CA ALA A 28 21.20 3.67 11.40
C ALA A 28 20.63 4.34 12.66
N LYS A 29 21.02 3.87 13.84
CA LYS A 29 20.74 4.58 15.10
C LYS A 29 22.02 5.21 15.66
N ALA A 30 21.91 6.44 16.15
CA ALA A 30 23.00 7.14 16.84
C ALA A 30 22.68 7.26 18.33
N GLY A 31 23.45 6.59 19.19
CA GLY A 31 23.38 6.75 20.64
C GLY A 31 23.62 5.45 21.42
N ASN A 32 24.49 5.50 22.44
CA ASN A 32 24.73 4.40 23.37
C ASN A 32 23.79 4.54 24.58
N SER A 33 22.57 4.03 24.47
CA SER A 33 21.69 3.96 25.63
C SER A 33 22.10 2.81 26.56
N PRO A 34 22.14 3.02 27.88
CA PRO A 34 22.52 2.00 28.87
C PRO A 34 21.42 0.96 29.10
N PHE A 35 20.25 1.11 28.48
CA PHE A 35 19.15 0.16 28.64
C PHE A 35 19.20 -0.95 27.58
N ALA A 36 19.04 -2.20 28.03
CA ALA A 36 19.10 -3.38 27.16
C ALA A 36 18.02 -3.43 26.06
N PHE A 37 16.93 -2.65 26.18
CA PHE A 37 15.93 -2.50 25.13
C PHE A 37 16.38 -1.63 23.94
N ASP A 38 17.48 -0.87 24.08
CA ASP A 38 18.04 -0.02 23.02
C ASP A 38 19.31 -0.62 22.41
N ARG A 39 19.66 -1.88 22.75
CA ARG A 39 20.59 -2.66 21.93
C ARG A 39 19.88 -3.11 20.67
N TYR A 40 19.63 -2.17 19.77
CA TYR A 40 19.15 -2.48 18.44
C TYR A 40 20.36 -2.71 17.53
N VAL A 41 20.39 -3.92 17.00
CA VAL A 41 21.37 -4.36 16.02
C VAL A 41 21.22 -3.51 14.76
N ASP A 42 22.32 -2.90 14.29
CA ASP A 42 22.36 -2.26 12.99
C ASP A 42 21.83 -3.24 11.96
N THR A 43 20.74 -2.86 11.29
CA THR A 43 20.04 -3.75 10.36
C THR A 43 20.03 -3.09 9.00
N ALA A 44 20.74 -3.72 8.07
CA ALA A 44 20.64 -3.44 6.66
C ALA A 44 19.94 -4.65 6.02
N THR A 45 18.86 -4.44 5.29
CA THR A 45 18.12 -5.52 4.64
C THR A 45 18.22 -5.41 3.14
N LEU A 46 18.39 -6.54 2.45
CA LEU A 46 18.28 -6.64 1.00
C LEU A 46 17.23 -7.70 0.65
N GLY A 47 16.33 -7.41 -0.27
CA GLY A 47 15.27 -8.31 -0.65
C GLY A 47 14.90 -8.27 -2.12
N VAL A 48 14.26 -9.35 -2.57
CA VAL A 48 13.74 -9.53 -3.92
C VAL A 48 12.26 -9.83 -3.86
N GLY A 49 11.52 -9.30 -4.83
CA GLY A 49 10.08 -9.50 -4.98
C GLY A 49 9.71 -9.94 -6.38
N LEU A 50 8.67 -10.76 -6.49
CA LEU A 50 8.09 -11.25 -7.73
C LEU A 50 6.58 -11.07 -7.67
N THR A 51 6.02 -10.43 -8.70
CA THR A 51 4.59 -10.45 -8.99
C THR A 51 4.38 -11.08 -10.36
N GLN A 52 3.57 -12.12 -10.46
CA GLN A 52 3.27 -12.84 -11.70
C GLN A 52 1.77 -12.93 -11.91
N GLN A 53 1.27 -12.45 -13.05
CA GLN A 53 -0.07 -12.79 -13.51
C GLN A 53 -0.08 -14.23 -14.00
N LEU A 54 -0.98 -15.04 -13.46
CA LEU A 54 -1.15 -16.43 -13.87
C LEU A 54 -2.20 -16.51 -14.99
N ILE A 55 -3.43 -16.15 -14.66
CA ILE A 55 -4.58 -16.20 -15.57
C ILE A 55 -5.61 -15.12 -15.24
N GLY A 56 -5.94 -14.28 -16.23
CA GLY A 56 -6.90 -13.19 -16.11
C GLY A 56 -6.60 -12.33 -14.87
N PRO A 57 -7.52 -12.26 -13.89
CA PRO A 57 -7.33 -11.50 -12.66
C PRO A 57 -6.47 -12.19 -11.59
N LEU A 58 -6.10 -13.46 -11.76
CA LEU A 58 -5.35 -14.23 -10.76
C LEU A 58 -3.85 -13.89 -10.83
N VAL A 59 -3.30 -13.50 -9.68
CA VAL A 59 -1.92 -13.07 -9.52
C VAL A 59 -1.27 -13.76 -8.34
N LEU A 60 -0.05 -14.23 -8.57
CA LEU A 60 0.89 -14.63 -7.54
C LEU A 60 1.78 -13.43 -7.19
N ASP A 61 2.03 -13.21 -5.92
CA ASP A 61 2.87 -12.15 -5.41
C ASP A 61 3.69 -12.67 -4.24
N GLY A 62 4.95 -12.28 -4.13
CA GLY A 62 5.78 -12.70 -3.01
C GLY A 62 7.11 -11.97 -2.96
N ALA A 63 7.70 -11.93 -1.78
CA ALA A 63 9.03 -11.39 -1.58
C ALA A 63 9.77 -12.08 -0.45
N ILE A 64 11.09 -12.00 -0.51
CA ILE A 64 12.00 -12.46 0.54
C ILE A 64 13.09 -11.43 0.75
N SER A 65 13.51 -11.22 2.00
CA SER A 65 14.63 -10.35 2.34
C SER A 65 15.52 -10.95 3.41
N TYR A 66 16.78 -10.54 3.40
CA TYR A 66 17.85 -10.99 4.29
C TYR A 66 18.52 -9.79 4.94
N ASN A 67 19.05 -9.99 6.15
CA ASN A 67 19.95 -9.02 6.77
C ASN A 67 21.34 -9.11 6.09
N VAL A 68 21.89 -7.96 5.72
CA VAL A 68 23.18 -7.80 5.05
C VAL A 68 24.11 -6.85 5.81
N ALA A 69 23.77 -6.46 7.05
CA ALA A 69 24.66 -5.70 7.93
C ALA A 69 25.80 -6.60 8.40
N GLY A 70 27.01 -6.39 7.87
CA GLY A 70 28.15 -7.29 8.12
C GLY A 70 28.68 -7.30 9.56
N ASP A 71 28.29 -6.31 10.35
CA ASP A 71 28.58 -6.13 11.77
C ASP A 71 27.45 -6.63 12.70
N SER A 72 26.37 -7.17 12.12
CA SER A 72 25.22 -7.70 12.83
C SER A 72 25.38 -9.18 13.17
N ASP A 73 25.03 -9.57 14.40
CA ASP A 73 24.91 -10.99 14.81
C ASP A 73 23.87 -11.77 13.98
N PHE A 74 22.97 -11.05 13.28
CA PHE A 74 21.91 -11.61 12.45
C PHE A 74 22.25 -11.54 10.95
N TYR A 75 23.52 -11.33 10.57
CA TYR A 75 23.92 -11.30 9.16
C TYR A 75 23.53 -12.60 8.44
N GLY A 76 22.86 -12.46 7.29
CA GLY A 76 22.39 -13.58 6.48
C GLY A 76 21.02 -14.14 6.90
N ASP A 77 20.46 -13.73 8.04
CA ASP A 77 19.15 -14.18 8.47
C ASP A 77 18.04 -13.63 7.58
N VAL A 78 17.02 -14.46 7.34
CA VAL A 78 15.78 -14.02 6.69
C VAL A 78 15.11 -12.99 7.61
N THR A 79 14.85 -11.79 7.09
CA THR A 79 14.21 -10.70 7.84
C THR A 79 12.73 -10.54 7.49
N ASN A 80 12.34 -11.02 6.32
CA ASN A 80 10.96 -11.06 5.89
C ASN A 80 10.78 -12.10 4.79
N ASN A 81 9.66 -12.79 4.80
CA ASN A 81 9.17 -13.49 3.63
C ASN A 81 7.64 -13.40 3.59
N TYR A 82 7.09 -13.30 2.39
CA TYR A 82 5.65 -13.36 2.20
C TYR A 82 5.31 -13.96 0.84
N PHE A 83 4.16 -14.63 0.79
CA PHE A 83 3.55 -15.14 -0.41
C PHE A 83 2.05 -14.82 -0.37
N GLU A 84 1.50 -14.39 -1.50
CA GLU A 84 0.10 -14.04 -1.67
C GLU A 84 -0.40 -14.55 -3.03
N ILE A 85 -1.55 -15.23 -3.03
CA ILE A 85 -2.34 -15.44 -4.23
C ILE A 85 -3.54 -14.52 -4.13
N ARG A 86 -3.74 -13.68 -5.15
CA ARG A 86 -4.81 -12.69 -5.19
C ARG A 86 -5.58 -12.69 -6.49
N TRP A 87 -6.89 -12.60 -6.37
CA TRP A 87 -7.82 -12.30 -7.45
C TRP A 87 -8.07 -10.80 -7.49
N GLN A 88 -7.50 -10.11 -8.49
CA GLN A 88 -7.59 -8.65 -8.62
C GLN A 88 -8.45 -8.21 -9.81
N ARG A 89 -9.46 -7.39 -9.52
CA ARG A 89 -10.27 -6.66 -10.50
C ARG A 89 -10.11 -5.15 -10.25
N ARG A 90 -10.71 -4.34 -11.13
CA ARG A 90 -10.66 -2.87 -11.00
C ARG A 90 -11.26 -2.40 -9.67
N ALA A 91 -12.43 -2.90 -9.30
CA ALA A 91 -13.17 -2.43 -8.11
C ALA A 91 -12.78 -3.13 -6.80
N TYR A 92 -12.17 -4.32 -6.85
CA TYR A 92 -11.92 -5.11 -5.64
C TYR A 92 -10.76 -6.09 -5.81
N GLN A 93 -10.24 -6.58 -4.69
CA GLN A 93 -9.23 -7.64 -4.61
C GLN A 93 -9.55 -8.58 -3.44
N PHE A 94 -9.40 -9.87 -3.70
CA PHE A 94 -9.47 -10.94 -2.71
C PHE A 94 -8.14 -11.68 -2.71
N GLY A 95 -7.47 -11.80 -1.57
CA GLY A 95 -6.17 -12.43 -1.45
C GLY A 95 -6.09 -13.39 -0.27
N VAL A 96 -5.26 -14.41 -0.42
CA VAL A 96 -4.80 -15.28 0.68
C VAL A 96 -3.30 -15.11 0.77
N PHE A 97 -2.79 -14.79 1.95
CA PHE A 97 -1.36 -14.58 2.17
C PHE A 97 -0.83 -15.41 3.33
N TYR A 98 0.46 -15.70 3.28
CA TYR A 98 1.20 -16.35 4.35
C TYR A 98 2.64 -15.81 4.42
N SER A 99 3.12 -15.60 5.64
CA SER A 99 4.50 -15.24 5.94
C SER A 99 5.13 -16.35 6.80
N PRO A 100 5.92 -17.25 6.20
CA PRO A 100 6.62 -18.29 6.97
C PRO A 100 7.54 -17.75 8.07
N TYR A 101 8.07 -16.54 7.92
CA TYR A 101 8.95 -15.86 8.87
C TYR A 101 8.23 -15.53 10.17
N THR A 102 6.99 -15.03 10.07
CA THR A 102 6.17 -14.70 11.24
C THR A 102 5.22 -15.83 11.65
N GLY A 103 5.01 -16.82 10.78
CA GLY A 103 3.98 -17.85 10.94
C GLY A 103 2.55 -17.32 10.73
N ILE A 104 2.39 -16.09 10.25
CA ILE A 104 1.08 -15.44 10.12
C ILE A 104 0.56 -15.61 8.70
N GLY A 105 -0.69 -16.04 8.58
CA GLY A 105 -1.44 -16.03 7.34
C GLY A 105 -2.83 -15.45 7.53
N GLY A 106 -3.48 -15.10 6.43
CA GLY A 106 -4.82 -14.54 6.48
C GLY A 106 -5.43 -14.26 5.13
N LEU A 107 -6.64 -13.71 5.20
CA LEU A 107 -7.37 -13.21 4.05
C LEU A 107 -7.16 -11.71 3.93
N ARG A 108 -7.06 -11.22 2.70
CA ARG A 108 -6.96 -9.80 2.37
C ARG A 108 -8.12 -9.41 1.47
N LEU A 109 -8.90 -8.44 1.93
CA LEU A 109 -9.99 -7.84 1.17
C LEU A 109 -9.62 -6.38 0.91
N LYS A 110 -9.67 -5.96 -0.34
CA LYS A 110 -9.46 -4.56 -0.71
C LYS A 110 -10.58 -4.13 -1.65
N LEU A 111 -11.24 -3.02 -1.32
CA LEU A 111 -12.14 -2.32 -2.22
C LEU A 111 -11.40 -1.12 -2.78
N ASN A 112 -11.37 -0.99 -4.10
CA ASN A 112 -10.80 0.17 -4.77
C ASN A 112 -11.93 1.17 -5.04
N ASP A 113 -11.60 2.46 -5.02
CA ASP A 113 -12.54 3.56 -5.30
C ASP A 113 -13.81 3.57 -4.42
N PHE A 114 -13.70 3.10 -3.17
CA PHE A 114 -14.82 3.13 -2.23
C PHE A 114 -15.12 4.56 -1.78
N ARG A 115 -16.24 5.13 -2.24
CA ARG A 115 -16.73 6.46 -1.86
C ARG A 115 -18.01 6.33 -1.04
N PHE A 116 -17.88 6.21 0.28
CA PHE A 116 -19.02 6.25 1.19
C PHE A 116 -19.31 7.68 1.63
N GLN A 117 -20.53 8.16 1.39
CA GLN A 117 -20.98 9.52 1.72
C GLN A 117 -21.94 9.55 2.91
N GLY A 118 -22.07 8.45 3.65
CA GLY A 118 -23.02 8.32 4.75
C GLY A 118 -24.46 8.02 4.29
N PRO A 119 -25.37 7.74 5.22
CA PRO A 119 -26.79 7.47 4.94
C PRO A 119 -27.59 8.71 4.49
N GLY A 120 -26.95 9.88 4.31
CA GLY A 120 -27.57 11.06 3.71
C GLY A 120 -28.46 11.92 4.61
N LEU A 121 -28.58 11.60 5.90
CA LEU A 121 -29.34 12.43 6.85
C LEU A 121 -28.37 13.24 7.73
N PRO A 122 -28.17 14.55 7.47
CA PRO A 122 -27.43 15.41 8.38
C PRO A 122 -28.17 15.50 9.71
N PHE A 123 -27.44 15.43 10.83
CA PHE A 123 -28.01 15.58 12.18
C PHE A 123 -28.74 16.91 12.39
N VAL A 124 -28.44 17.90 11.54
CA VAL A 124 -29.11 19.19 11.50
C VAL A 124 -29.80 19.29 10.14
N PRO A 125 -31.14 19.42 10.09
CA PRO A 125 -31.85 19.77 8.87
C PRO A 125 -31.25 21.03 8.25
N TYR A 126 -30.91 20.98 6.97
CA TYR A 126 -30.50 22.17 6.23
C TYR A 126 -31.74 23.02 5.96
N GLU A 127 -31.87 24.15 6.66
CA GLU A 127 -32.81 25.20 6.27
C GLU A 127 -32.13 26.07 5.20
N ALA A 128 -32.61 25.99 3.97
CA ALA A 128 -32.19 26.90 2.92
C ALA A 128 -32.55 28.33 3.35
N ARG A 129 -31.56 29.14 3.72
CA ARG A 129 -31.77 30.58 3.89
C ARG A 129 -32.05 31.17 2.51
N THR A 130 -33.33 31.39 2.20
CA THR A 130 -33.77 32.29 1.13
C THR A 130 -33.43 33.72 1.52
N GLY A 131 -32.13 34.04 1.48
CA GLY A 131 -31.66 35.42 1.51
C GLY A 131 -31.87 36.01 0.13
N VAL A 132 -33.02 36.67 -0.08
CA VAL A 132 -33.16 37.62 -1.18
C VAL A 132 -32.13 38.72 -0.92
N VAL A 133 -31.04 38.73 -1.68
CA VAL A 133 -30.14 39.88 -1.74
C VAL A 133 -30.89 40.95 -2.52
N GLN A 134 -31.57 41.85 -1.81
CA GLN A 134 -32.11 43.06 -2.41
C GLN A 134 -30.92 43.97 -2.72
N GLY A 135 -30.49 43.98 -3.98
CA GLY A 135 -29.51 44.94 -4.47
C GLY A 135 -30.03 46.38 -4.33
N PRO A 136 -29.15 47.39 -4.28
CA PRO A 136 -29.57 48.79 -4.17
C PRO A 136 -30.50 49.14 -5.34
N GLY A 137 -31.62 49.78 -5.05
CA GLY A 137 -32.62 50.17 -6.05
C GLY A 137 -31.98 50.98 -7.17
N ALA A 138 -32.25 50.57 -8.41
CA ALA A 138 -31.92 51.36 -9.57
C ALA A 138 -32.74 52.66 -9.52
N GLU A 139 -32.04 53.77 -9.34
CA GLU A 139 -32.60 55.12 -9.39
C GLU A 139 -32.81 55.47 -10.88
N ASP A 140 -34.06 55.71 -11.26
CA ASP A 140 -34.45 56.10 -12.62
C ASP A 140 -33.81 57.46 -12.97
N GLN A 141 -32.99 57.52 -14.02
CA GLN A 141 -32.62 58.77 -14.69
C GLN A 141 -33.14 58.78 -16.13
N PRO A 142 -33.91 59.81 -16.55
CA PRO A 142 -34.51 59.86 -17.87
C PRO A 142 -33.57 60.48 -18.92
N TRP A 143 -33.52 59.76 -20.06
CA TRP A 143 -32.96 60.01 -21.40
C TRP A 143 -31.49 60.43 -21.56
#